data_AF-A0A2V2LI73-F1
#
_entry.id   AF-A0A2V2LI73-F1
#
_cell.length_a   1.000
_cell.length_b   1.000
_cell.length_c   1.000
_cell.angle_alpha   90.00
_cell.angle_beta   90.00
_cell.angle_gamma   90.00
#
_symmetry.space_group_name_H-M   'P 1'
#
loop_
_entity.id
_entity.type
_entity.pdbx_description
1 polymer ?
#
loop_
_entity_poly.entity_id
_entity_poly.type
_entity_poly.pdbx_seq_one_letter_code
_entity_poly.pdbx_strand_id
1 'polypeptide(L)'
;MTCRSRKASACSTGLRVPGRRTIPVSKTSVSREGGMPNACARIAFTPRVRDEQQRFGSAETTARVLSHASDDGVELGPREAAFLQARDGLYMATVSGTGWPYVQFRGGAAGFVQVIDSRTFGFADYRGSRQYIRTGNLRHDTRVSLVAVAYARRARRKLWAHARISEDRDMVDLLSGSGDRRAERGIIFSLAAFDWNCPQHIPVRLNDTERRDDEIARLRRVSRRWKTPPRRARETAPTPEPHGRASGRRMHWFPCMSRPIVRHAERNECIRACDGPGGRDDAERRRSAYRRGDGGTTPVAARQWANSRHGLFRAS
;
A
#
# COMPACT_ATOMS: atom_id res chain seq x y z
N MET A 1 -21.57 -63.41 12.97
CA MET A 1 -20.45 -62.89 12.15
C MET A 1 -20.45 -61.36 12.22
N THR A 2 -19.32 -60.71 11.92
CA THR A 2 -19.11 -59.28 12.21
C THR A 2 -19.19 -58.38 10.97
N CYS A 3 -19.77 -57.18 11.12
CA CYS A 3 -19.38 -56.02 10.31
C CYS A 3 -19.27 -54.79 11.21
N ARG A 4 -18.04 -54.26 11.38
CA ARG A 4 -17.78 -53.03 12.14
C ARG A 4 -17.79 -51.83 11.19
N SER A 5 -18.69 -50.87 11.40
CA SER A 5 -18.62 -49.57 10.72
C SER A 5 -17.38 -48.80 11.19
N ARG A 6 -16.40 -48.61 10.29
CA ARG A 6 -15.20 -47.81 10.57
C ARG A 6 -15.54 -46.33 10.43
N LYS A 7 -15.34 -45.53 11.49
CA LYS A 7 -15.34 -44.06 11.37
C LYS A 7 -14.17 -43.64 10.48
N ALA A 8 -14.43 -42.81 9.47
CA ALA A 8 -13.39 -42.21 8.66
C ALA A 8 -12.66 -41.14 9.47
N SER A 9 -11.37 -41.39 9.77
CA SER A 9 -10.50 -40.38 10.39
C SER A 9 -9.97 -39.44 9.31
N ALA A 10 -10.29 -38.15 9.40
CA ALA A 10 -9.76 -37.15 8.48
C ALA A 10 -8.28 -36.88 8.81
N CYS A 11 -7.36 -37.33 7.95
CA CYS A 11 -5.93 -37.14 8.14
C CYS A 11 -5.53 -35.69 7.81
N SER A 12 -5.56 -34.81 8.82
CA SER A 12 -5.10 -33.43 8.71
C SER A 12 -3.58 -33.32 8.93
N THR A 13 -2.82 -33.30 7.83
CA THR A 13 -1.36 -33.12 7.85
C THR A 13 -0.96 -31.70 8.25
N GLY A 14 -1.08 -31.38 9.55
CA GLY A 14 -0.80 -30.06 10.10
C GLY A 14 0.66 -29.85 10.46
N LEU A 15 1.35 -28.96 9.75
CA LEU A 15 2.57 -28.34 10.28
C LEU A 15 2.20 -27.47 11.48
N ARG A 16 2.59 -27.90 12.69
CA ARG A 16 2.52 -27.08 13.90
C ARG A 16 3.76 -26.20 13.98
N VAL A 17 3.58 -24.88 13.93
CA VAL A 17 4.61 -23.91 14.32
C VAL A 17 4.37 -23.54 15.79
N PRO A 18 5.26 -23.89 16.74
CA PRO A 18 5.11 -23.50 18.14
C PRO A 18 5.25 -21.98 18.33
N GLY A 19 4.66 -21.45 19.41
CA GLY A 19 5.01 -20.12 19.95
C GLY A 19 4.02 -18.96 19.71
N ARG A 20 3.15 -19.01 18.69
CA ARG A 20 2.13 -17.96 18.52
C ARG A 20 1.01 -18.08 19.56
N ARG A 21 1.08 -17.23 20.60
CA ARG A 21 -0.05 -17.01 21.53
C ARG A 21 -1.23 -16.42 20.75
N THR A 22 -2.40 -17.05 20.84
CA THR A 22 -3.65 -16.51 20.31
C THR A 22 -4.13 -15.35 21.18
N ILE A 23 -4.36 -14.18 20.57
CA ILE A 23 -4.86 -12.99 21.28
C ILE A 23 -6.30 -13.28 21.77
N PRO A 24 -6.60 -13.15 23.08
CA PRO A 24 -7.98 -13.22 23.57
C PRO A 24 -8.75 -11.96 23.14
N VAL A 25 -9.91 -12.14 22.51
CA VAL A 25 -10.67 -11.04 21.91
C VAL A 25 -11.80 -10.58 22.83
N SER A 26 -11.70 -9.35 23.35
CA SER A 26 -12.81 -8.61 23.94
C SER A 26 -13.82 -8.23 22.85
N LYS A 27 -15.10 -8.56 23.04
CA LYS A 27 -16.14 -8.45 21.98
C LYS A 27 -16.80 -7.06 21.86
N THR A 28 -16.09 -5.95 22.12
CA THR A 28 -16.74 -4.62 22.27
C THR A 28 -15.95 -3.45 21.69
N SER A 29 -15.71 -3.42 20.37
CA SER A 29 -15.16 -2.23 19.69
C SER A 29 -15.62 -2.07 18.23
N VAL A 30 -16.94 -1.92 18.01
CA VAL A 30 -17.46 -1.47 16.71
C VAL A 30 -17.26 0.05 16.60
N SER A 31 -16.16 0.47 16.00
CA SER A 31 -15.88 1.89 15.74
C SER A 31 -16.98 2.50 14.86
N ARG A 32 -17.61 3.58 15.30
CA ARG A 32 -18.54 4.37 14.46
C ARG A 32 -17.76 5.02 13.33
N GLU A 33 -18.04 4.64 12.08
CA GLU A 33 -17.36 5.23 10.92
C GLU A 33 -17.81 6.70 10.73
N GLY A 34 -16.86 7.64 10.90
CA GLY A 34 -17.08 9.08 10.70
C GLY A 34 -16.54 9.99 11.79
N GLY A 35 -16.38 9.50 13.03
CA GLY A 35 -15.84 10.27 14.16
C GLY A 35 -14.33 10.08 14.36
N MET A 36 -13.67 11.07 14.98
CA MET A 36 -12.33 10.88 15.53
C MET A 36 -12.46 10.23 16.93
N PRO A 37 -11.73 9.14 17.25
CA PRO A 37 -11.87 8.44 18.53
C PRO A 37 -11.56 9.29 19.76
N ASN A 38 -12.19 8.97 20.89
CA ASN A 38 -12.03 9.72 22.15
C ASN A 38 -10.58 9.70 22.66
N ALA A 39 -9.85 8.59 22.48
CA ALA A 39 -8.42 8.52 22.81
C ALA A 39 -7.60 9.58 22.06
N CYS A 40 -7.90 9.81 20.77
CA CYS A 40 -7.28 10.84 19.95
C CYS A 40 -7.69 12.24 20.40
N ALA A 41 -8.96 12.43 20.78
CA ALA A 41 -9.46 13.72 21.26
C ALA A 41 -8.80 14.16 22.56
N ARG A 42 -8.54 13.24 23.50
CA ARG A 42 -7.80 13.54 24.75
C ARG A 42 -6.38 14.05 24.50
N ILE A 43 -5.73 13.61 23.42
CA ILE A 43 -4.38 14.04 23.03
C ILE A 43 -4.40 15.33 22.19
N ALA A 44 -5.32 15.42 21.22
CA ALA A 44 -5.31 16.47 20.20
C ALA A 44 -6.07 17.74 20.61
N PHE A 45 -7.19 17.63 21.33
CA PHE A 45 -8.04 18.76 21.69
C PHE A 45 -7.58 19.44 22.99
N THR A 46 -6.37 19.98 22.91
CA THR A 46 -5.79 20.91 23.90
C THR A 46 -6.64 22.19 24.03
N PRO A 47 -6.49 23.00 25.10
CA PRO A 47 -7.25 24.24 25.26
C PRO A 47 -7.23 25.14 24.01
N ARG A 48 -6.04 25.45 23.48
CA ARG A 48 -5.88 26.27 22.25
C ARG A 48 -6.60 25.71 21.03
N VAL A 49 -6.71 24.38 20.91
CA VAL A 49 -7.47 23.74 19.81
C VAL A 49 -8.98 23.87 20.05
N ARG A 50 -9.44 23.85 21.31
CA ARG A 50 -10.84 24.12 21.67
C ARG A 50 -11.21 25.59 21.48
N ASP A 51 -10.29 26.51 21.76
CA ASP A 51 -10.48 27.95 21.55
C ASP A 51 -10.72 28.25 20.05
N GLU A 52 -9.90 27.69 19.16
CA GLU A 52 -10.12 27.79 17.71
C GLU A 52 -11.37 27.00 17.26
N GLN A 53 -11.71 25.86 17.89
CA GLN A 53 -12.97 25.15 17.60
C GLN A 53 -14.20 26.00 17.92
N GLN A 54 -14.18 26.79 19.01
CA GLN A 54 -15.23 27.76 19.33
C GLN A 54 -15.27 28.89 18.30
N ARG A 55 -14.11 29.50 18.03
CA ARG A 55 -13.95 30.61 17.06
C ARG A 55 -14.49 30.28 15.66
N PHE A 56 -14.30 29.03 15.22
CA PHE A 56 -14.78 28.54 13.92
C PHE A 56 -16.08 27.73 14.01
N GLY A 57 -16.86 27.85 15.10
CA GLY A 57 -18.22 27.28 15.20
C GLY A 57 -18.30 25.75 15.17
N SER A 58 -17.20 25.04 15.41
CA SER A 58 -17.10 23.58 15.29
C SER A 58 -17.13 22.83 16.63
N ALA A 59 -17.04 23.56 17.76
CA ALA A 59 -17.01 22.98 19.11
C ALA A 59 -18.21 22.09 19.43
N GLU A 60 -19.44 22.55 19.17
CA GLU A 60 -20.65 21.76 19.45
C GLU A 60 -20.71 20.48 18.61
N THR A 61 -20.49 20.58 17.29
CA THR A 61 -20.49 19.43 16.38
C THR A 61 -19.42 18.41 16.81
N THR A 62 -18.26 18.89 17.26
CA THR A 62 -17.19 18.04 17.79
C THR A 62 -17.61 17.35 19.10
N ALA A 63 -18.21 18.09 20.03
CA ALA A 63 -18.68 17.56 21.32
C ALA A 63 -19.80 16.52 21.16
N ARG A 64 -20.70 16.69 20.18
CA ARG A 64 -21.79 15.73 19.87
C ARG A 64 -21.26 14.40 19.31
N VAL A 65 -20.10 14.40 18.65
CA VAL A 65 -19.45 13.19 18.11
C VAL A 65 -18.66 12.45 19.20
N LEU A 66 -18.09 13.17 20.17
CA LEU A 66 -17.35 12.60 21.31
C LEU A 66 -18.27 12.10 22.42
N SER A 67 -18.52 10.79 22.41
CA SER A 67 -19.24 10.12 23.50
C SER A 67 -18.39 10.04 24.77
N HIS A 68 -18.87 10.66 25.85
CA HIS A 68 -18.16 10.80 27.13
C HIS A 68 -17.87 9.47 27.87
N ALA A 69 -18.34 8.33 27.34
CA ALA A 69 -18.35 7.03 28.01
C ALA A 69 -17.71 5.87 27.21
N SER A 70 -17.02 6.14 26.09
CA SER A 70 -16.31 5.10 25.32
C SER A 70 -14.81 5.37 25.25
N ASP A 71 -13.99 4.41 25.66
CA ASP A 71 -12.53 4.46 25.52
C ASP A 71 -12.08 3.97 24.13
N ASP A 72 -12.67 4.50 23.07
CA ASP A 72 -12.38 4.07 21.71
C ASP A 72 -11.07 4.68 21.18
N GLY A 73 -10.36 3.89 20.36
CA GLY A 73 -9.05 4.25 19.81
C GLY A 73 -7.85 3.87 20.68
N VAL A 74 -8.01 3.23 21.84
CA VAL A 74 -6.88 2.78 22.69
C VAL A 74 -6.31 1.40 22.34
N GLU A 75 -7.06 0.56 21.62
CA GLU A 75 -6.71 -0.85 21.35
C GLU A 75 -6.85 -1.24 19.88
N LEU A 76 -5.81 -1.88 19.35
CA LEU A 76 -5.76 -2.47 18.02
C LEU A 76 -6.68 -3.70 17.95
N GLY A 77 -7.84 -3.53 17.32
CA GLY A 77 -8.67 -4.66 16.90
C GLY A 77 -8.00 -5.48 15.80
N PRO A 78 -8.59 -6.64 15.42
CA PRO A 78 -8.05 -7.48 14.34
C PRO A 78 -7.92 -6.77 12.98
N ARG A 79 -8.78 -5.78 12.70
CA ARG A 79 -8.76 -4.95 11.47
C ARG A 79 -7.52 -4.04 11.46
N GLU A 80 -7.16 -3.51 12.61
CA GLU A 80 -6.05 -2.58 12.83
C GLU A 80 -4.71 -3.32 12.85
N ALA A 81 -4.65 -4.44 13.59
CA ALA A 81 -3.47 -5.30 13.64
C ALA A 81 -3.10 -5.83 12.24
N ALA A 82 -4.08 -6.37 11.50
CA ALA A 82 -3.88 -6.81 10.13
C ALA A 82 -3.53 -5.66 9.16
N PHE A 83 -4.05 -4.44 9.39
CA PHE A 83 -3.64 -3.27 8.62
C PHE A 83 -2.16 -2.94 8.84
N LEU A 84 -1.67 -2.96 10.08
CA LEU A 84 -0.27 -2.65 10.41
C LEU A 84 0.68 -3.75 9.90
N GLN A 85 0.35 -5.03 10.13
CA GLN A 85 1.12 -6.17 9.63
C GLN A 85 1.18 -6.22 8.09
N ALA A 86 0.18 -5.67 7.39
CA ALA A 86 0.20 -5.57 5.94
C ALA A 86 1.04 -4.39 5.40
N ARG A 87 1.83 -3.69 6.23
CA ARG A 87 2.71 -2.59 5.79
C ARG A 87 4.13 -3.05 5.50
N ASP A 88 4.65 -2.50 4.41
CA ASP A 88 6.04 -2.41 3.97
C ASP A 88 6.70 -1.09 4.40
N GLY A 89 5.92 -0.06 4.78
CA GLY A 89 6.45 1.16 5.39
C GLY A 89 5.47 2.00 6.23
N LEU A 90 6.04 2.88 7.04
CA LEU A 90 5.36 3.92 7.82
C LEU A 90 6.24 5.17 7.95
N TYR A 91 5.63 6.30 8.31
CA TYR A 91 6.32 7.51 8.74
C TYR A 91 6.28 7.59 10.27
N MET A 92 7.39 7.98 10.88
CA MET A 92 7.57 8.10 12.33
C MET A 92 8.08 9.50 12.67
N ALA A 93 7.30 10.24 13.45
CA ALA A 93 7.68 11.50 14.07
C ALA A 93 8.19 11.27 15.51
N THR A 94 9.26 12.00 15.85
CA THR A 94 9.86 12.12 17.19
C THR A 94 10.06 13.60 17.50
N VAL A 95 10.35 13.97 18.75
CA VAL A 95 10.72 15.34 19.13
C VAL A 95 12.21 15.37 19.51
N SER A 96 12.96 16.38 19.07
CA SER A 96 14.35 16.56 19.51
C SER A 96 14.43 17.09 20.94
N GLY A 97 15.61 16.99 21.56
CA GLY A 97 15.91 17.68 22.83
C GLY A 97 15.85 19.22 22.76
N THR A 98 15.62 19.78 21.56
CA THR A 98 15.43 21.21 21.28
C THR A 98 13.98 21.52 20.86
N GLY A 99 13.04 20.59 21.06
CA GLY A 99 11.61 20.77 20.79
C GLY A 99 11.18 20.65 19.32
N TRP A 100 12.11 20.41 18.39
CA TRP A 100 11.79 20.33 16.96
C TRP A 100 11.17 18.97 16.60
N PRO A 101 10.06 18.94 15.84
CA PRO A 101 9.51 17.70 15.30
C PRO A 101 10.43 17.16 14.19
N TYR A 102 10.82 15.88 14.31
CA TYR A 102 11.72 15.21 13.39
C TYR A 102 11.09 13.91 12.86
N VAL A 103 10.91 13.83 11.54
CA VAL A 103 10.18 12.75 10.85
C VAL A 103 11.11 11.89 10.01
N GLN A 104 10.98 10.56 10.12
CA GLN A 104 11.66 9.59 9.26
C GLN A 104 10.67 8.62 8.63
N PHE A 105 10.94 8.18 7.40
CA PHE A 105 10.32 6.97 6.86
C PHE A 105 11.04 5.73 7.41
N ARG A 106 10.27 4.70 7.76
CA ARG A 106 10.77 3.37 8.18
C ARG A 106 10.04 2.32 7.36
N GLY A 107 10.79 1.44 6.72
CA GLY A 107 10.23 0.36 5.91
C GLY A 107 11.05 -0.92 5.96
N GLY A 108 10.47 -1.98 5.41
CA GLY A 108 10.98 -3.34 5.35
C GLY A 108 10.09 -4.20 4.44
N ALA A 109 10.17 -5.52 4.58
CA ALA A 109 9.19 -6.41 3.96
C ALA A 109 7.79 -6.18 4.55
N ALA A 110 6.74 -6.57 3.82
CA ALA A 110 5.39 -6.62 4.39
C ALA A 110 5.39 -7.51 5.64
N GLY A 111 5.01 -6.95 6.79
CA GLY A 111 5.11 -7.62 8.10
C GLY A 111 6.31 -7.21 8.94
N PHE A 112 7.11 -6.20 8.54
CA PHE A 112 8.17 -5.66 9.41
C PHE A 112 7.64 -5.01 10.70
N VAL A 113 6.36 -4.60 10.72
CA VAL A 113 5.65 -4.21 11.95
C VAL A 113 4.99 -5.44 12.55
N GLN A 114 5.50 -5.88 13.70
CA GLN A 114 4.90 -6.93 14.50
C GLN A 114 3.94 -6.31 15.53
N VAL A 115 2.79 -6.95 15.72
CA VAL A 115 1.81 -6.61 16.75
C VAL A 115 1.88 -7.70 17.81
N ILE A 116 2.20 -7.31 19.04
CA ILE A 116 2.49 -8.22 20.16
C ILE A 116 1.20 -8.49 20.94
N ASP A 117 0.41 -7.45 21.19
CA ASP A 117 -0.92 -7.50 21.83
C ASP A 117 -1.79 -6.32 21.34
N SER A 118 -2.97 -6.08 21.93
CA SER A 118 -3.88 -5.01 21.48
C SER A 118 -3.35 -3.59 21.75
N ARG A 119 -2.38 -3.39 22.64
CA ARG A 119 -1.76 -2.08 22.94
C ARG A 119 -0.27 -2.02 22.58
N THR A 120 0.42 -3.15 22.41
CA THR A 120 1.86 -3.20 22.10
C THR A 120 2.15 -3.68 20.68
N PHE A 121 2.95 -2.90 19.94
CA PHE A 121 3.48 -3.28 18.62
C PHE A 121 4.92 -2.78 18.46
N GLY A 122 5.64 -3.19 17.41
CA GLY A 122 7.04 -2.82 17.24
C GLY A 122 7.63 -3.19 15.89
N PHE A 123 8.90 -2.85 15.69
CA PHE A 123 9.72 -3.35 14.59
C PHE A 123 11.18 -3.49 15.01
N ALA A 124 11.91 -4.40 14.35
CA ALA A 124 13.35 -4.49 14.47
C ALA A 124 14.07 -3.29 13.84
N ASP A 125 15.07 -2.76 14.55
CA ASP A 125 15.99 -1.74 14.07
C ASP A 125 17.30 -2.37 13.60
N TYR A 126 17.46 -2.41 12.28
CA TYR A 126 18.69 -2.84 11.62
C TYR A 126 19.70 -1.70 11.55
N ARG A 127 20.99 -2.06 11.55
CA ARG A 127 22.13 -1.16 11.34
C ARG A 127 21.89 -0.19 10.17
N GLY A 128 21.76 1.10 10.49
CA GLY A 128 21.42 2.18 9.56
C GLY A 128 22.53 3.22 9.40
N SER A 129 22.16 4.48 9.13
CA SER A 129 23.08 5.61 8.87
C SER A 129 23.98 6.03 10.05
N ARG A 130 23.84 5.39 11.23
CA ARG A 130 24.57 5.70 12.48
C ARG A 130 24.49 7.15 12.96
N GLN A 131 23.55 7.95 12.45
CA GLN A 131 23.27 9.31 12.94
C GLN A 131 22.61 9.32 14.32
N TYR A 132 22.03 8.19 14.75
CA TYR A 132 21.35 7.96 16.03
C TYR A 132 20.28 8.97 16.47
N ILE A 133 19.88 9.94 15.64
CA ILE A 133 18.92 11.02 15.98
C ILE A 133 17.65 10.47 16.67
N ARG A 134 16.96 9.50 16.06
CA ARG A 134 15.79 8.85 16.66
C ARG A 134 16.10 8.20 18.02
N THR A 135 17.29 7.62 18.18
CA THR A 135 17.73 6.98 19.45
C THR A 135 18.07 8.01 20.53
N GLY A 136 18.58 9.20 20.17
CA GLY A 136 18.74 10.32 21.08
C GLY A 136 17.40 10.96 21.47
N ASN A 137 16.56 11.26 20.47
CA ASN A 137 15.21 11.80 20.66
C ASN A 137 14.38 10.93 21.62
N LEU A 138 14.36 9.60 21.42
CA LEU A 138 13.62 8.67 22.29
C LEU A 138 14.19 8.50 23.71
N ARG A 139 15.38 9.03 23.99
CA ARG A 139 15.93 9.15 25.36
C ARG A 139 15.56 10.47 26.05
N HIS A 140 15.06 11.45 25.29
CA HIS A 140 14.54 12.73 25.79
C HIS A 140 13.01 12.71 25.92
N ASP A 141 12.31 12.30 24.86
CA ASP A 141 10.85 12.19 24.82
C ASP A 141 10.44 10.86 24.17
N THR A 142 9.66 10.05 24.90
CA THR A 142 9.14 8.77 24.41
C THR A 142 7.97 8.94 23.45
N ARG A 143 7.32 10.11 23.39
CA ARG A 143 6.12 10.34 22.60
C ARG A 143 6.45 10.33 21.10
N VAL A 144 5.71 9.53 20.36
CA VAL A 144 5.82 9.42 18.89
C VAL A 144 4.45 9.57 18.23
N SER A 145 4.46 10.07 17.00
CA SER A 145 3.31 9.97 16.10
C SER A 145 3.70 9.18 14.86
N LEU A 146 2.83 8.26 14.45
CA LEU A 146 3.08 7.28 13.40
C LEU A 146 1.99 7.39 12.34
N VAL A 147 2.37 7.37 11.07
CA VAL A 147 1.44 7.40 9.94
C VAL A 147 1.72 6.23 9.02
N ALA A 148 0.79 5.28 8.98
CA ALA A 148 0.84 4.10 8.13
C ALA A 148 -0.20 4.23 7.00
N VAL A 149 0.20 4.01 5.75
CA VAL A 149 -0.64 4.26 4.56
C VAL A 149 -0.65 3.03 3.65
N ALA A 150 -1.84 2.61 3.22
CA ALA A 150 -2.04 1.70 2.11
C ALA A 150 -2.49 2.51 0.89
N TYR A 151 -1.53 2.91 0.04
CA TYR A 151 -1.82 3.79 -1.10
C TYR A 151 -2.81 3.17 -2.10
N ALA A 152 -2.65 1.88 -2.44
CA ALA A 152 -3.56 1.14 -3.31
C ALA A 152 -5.03 1.18 -2.82
N ARG A 153 -5.24 1.13 -1.50
CA ARG A 153 -6.55 1.17 -0.85
C ARG A 153 -6.96 2.57 -0.37
N ARG A 154 -6.15 3.60 -0.68
CA ARG A 154 -6.30 5.00 -0.24
C ARG A 154 -6.52 5.16 1.27
N ALA A 155 -6.00 4.24 2.08
CA ALA A 155 -6.34 4.11 3.50
C ALA A 155 -5.16 4.53 4.39
N ARG A 156 -5.43 5.30 5.44
CA ARG A 156 -4.42 5.78 6.40
C ARG A 156 -4.84 5.42 7.83
N ARG A 157 -3.87 5.03 8.66
CA ARG A 157 -3.99 5.10 10.14
C ARG A 157 -3.02 6.16 10.64
N LYS A 158 -3.47 7.00 11.57
CA LYS A 158 -2.59 7.76 12.46
C LYS A 158 -2.54 7.02 13.79
N LEU A 159 -1.38 6.97 14.43
CA LEU A 159 -1.22 6.42 15.78
C LEU A 159 -0.37 7.37 16.61
N TRP A 160 -0.69 7.48 17.90
CA TRP A 160 0.12 8.11 18.92
C TRP A 160 0.53 7.03 19.93
N ALA A 161 1.80 7.00 20.30
CA ALA A 161 2.34 5.96 21.17
C ALA A 161 3.51 6.50 22.00
N HIS A 162 3.85 5.77 23.06
CA HIS A 162 5.13 5.88 23.75
C HIS A 162 6.08 4.81 23.19
N ALA A 163 7.18 5.24 22.60
CA ALA A 163 8.21 4.37 22.06
C ALA A 163 9.34 4.15 23.08
N ARG A 164 9.75 2.90 23.24
CA ARG A 164 10.96 2.50 23.97
C ARG A 164 11.88 1.69 23.08
N ILE A 165 13.17 1.72 23.41
CA ILE A 165 14.21 0.93 22.74
C ILE A 165 14.52 -0.28 23.65
N SER A 166 14.74 -1.44 23.04
CA SER A 166 15.15 -2.66 23.75
C SER A 166 16.31 -3.33 23.02
N GLU A 167 17.26 -3.83 23.79
CA GLU A 167 18.44 -4.58 23.33
C GLU A 167 18.42 -6.02 23.88
N ASP A 168 17.26 -6.42 24.43
CA ASP A 168 16.89 -7.77 24.85
C ASP A 168 16.72 -8.66 23.61
N ARG A 169 17.38 -9.83 23.60
CA ARG A 169 17.41 -10.72 22.43
C ARG A 169 16.05 -11.30 22.12
N ASP A 170 15.30 -11.76 23.11
CA ASP A 170 14.00 -12.42 22.89
C ASP A 170 13.01 -11.44 22.25
N MET A 171 13.08 -10.17 22.67
CA MET A 171 12.30 -9.07 22.11
C MET A 171 12.80 -8.61 20.73
N VAL A 172 14.11 -8.61 20.50
CA VAL A 172 14.71 -8.30 19.19
C VAL A 172 14.33 -9.37 18.15
N ASP A 173 14.41 -10.65 18.52
CA ASP A 173 14.14 -11.77 17.62
C ASP A 173 12.63 -11.88 17.31
N LEU A 174 11.76 -11.67 18.32
CA LEU A 174 10.31 -11.52 18.14
C LEU A 174 9.95 -10.42 17.12
N LEU A 175 10.70 -9.31 17.12
CA LEU A 175 10.47 -8.17 16.22
C LEU A 175 11.19 -8.26 14.87
N SER A 176 12.16 -9.17 14.71
CA SER A 176 12.94 -9.34 13.47
C SER A 176 12.21 -10.17 12.43
N GLY A 177 11.41 -11.16 12.86
CA GLY A 177 10.73 -12.08 11.97
C GLY A 177 11.71 -13.02 11.25
N SER A 178 11.27 -13.62 10.14
CA SER A 178 12.02 -14.65 9.40
C SER A 178 12.97 -14.07 8.35
N GLY A 179 13.89 -13.18 8.74
CA GLY A 179 14.83 -12.52 7.82
C GLY A 179 16.29 -12.69 8.22
N ASP A 180 17.17 -12.92 7.24
CA ASP A 180 18.61 -13.19 7.45
C ASP A 180 19.42 -12.00 8.00
N ARG A 181 18.81 -10.81 8.07
CA ARG A 181 19.46 -9.62 8.61
C ARG A 181 19.39 -9.65 10.13
N ARG A 182 20.54 -9.66 10.80
CA ARG A 182 20.60 -9.44 12.25
C ARG A 182 20.20 -8.00 12.59
N ALA A 183 19.19 -7.85 13.42
CA ALA A 183 18.81 -6.57 14.02
C ALA A 183 19.79 -6.16 15.13
N GLU A 184 19.91 -4.85 15.39
CA GLU A 184 20.68 -4.35 16.53
C GLU A 184 19.81 -4.14 17.77
N ARG A 185 18.55 -3.70 17.60
CA ARG A 185 17.64 -3.30 18.67
C ARG A 185 16.18 -3.52 18.26
N GLY A 186 15.26 -3.59 19.22
CA GLY A 186 13.82 -3.49 19.00
C GLY A 186 13.32 -2.07 19.29
N ILE A 187 12.45 -1.53 18.44
CA ILE A 187 11.65 -0.34 18.75
C ILE A 187 10.23 -0.79 19.07
N ILE A 188 9.77 -0.52 20.28
CA ILE A 188 8.52 -1.03 20.84
C ILE A 188 7.62 0.17 21.17
N PHE A 189 6.37 0.10 20.76
CA PHE A 189 5.37 1.14 20.89
C PHE A 189 4.24 0.67 21.81
N SER A 190 4.06 1.36 22.92
CA SER A 190 2.85 1.28 23.75
C SER A 190 1.84 2.30 23.21
N LEU A 191 0.75 1.83 22.63
CA LEU A 191 -0.29 2.64 22.01
C LEU A 191 -0.99 3.55 23.04
N ALA A 192 -1.14 4.83 22.68
CA ALA A 192 -1.92 5.80 23.42
C ALA A 192 -3.26 6.13 22.71
N ALA A 193 -3.23 6.24 21.37
CA ALA A 193 -4.43 6.41 20.55
C ALA A 193 -4.20 6.04 19.06
N PHE A 194 -5.23 5.62 18.33
CA PHE A 194 -5.22 5.53 16.86
C PHE A 194 -6.49 6.10 16.21
N ASP A 195 -6.36 6.58 14.97
CA ASP A 195 -7.43 7.24 14.21
C ASP A 195 -7.60 6.65 12.79
N TRP A 196 -8.86 6.53 12.37
CA TRP A 196 -9.34 5.97 11.10
C TRP A 196 -9.37 6.98 9.93
N ASN A 197 -8.45 7.95 9.98
CA ASN A 197 -8.53 9.23 9.29
C ASN A 197 -8.91 9.18 7.79
N CYS A 198 -9.71 10.18 7.36
CA CYS A 198 -10.32 10.32 6.04
C CYS A 198 -9.40 9.93 4.84
N PRO A 199 -9.90 9.14 3.87
CA PRO A 199 -9.16 8.71 2.67
C PRO A 199 -9.07 9.76 1.55
N GLN A 200 -9.74 10.91 1.69
CA GLN A 200 -9.73 11.98 0.68
C GLN A 200 -8.29 12.45 0.36
N HIS A 201 -8.10 12.84 -0.90
CA HIS A 201 -6.83 13.34 -1.48
C HIS A 201 -5.61 12.40 -1.39
N ILE A 202 -5.70 11.22 -0.75
CA ILE A 202 -4.64 10.20 -0.83
C ILE A 202 -4.57 9.70 -2.29
N PRO A 203 -3.42 9.80 -2.98
CA PRO A 203 -3.29 9.30 -4.35
C PRO A 203 -3.16 7.77 -4.33
N VAL A 204 -3.70 7.12 -5.36
CA VAL A 204 -3.43 5.70 -5.59
C VAL A 204 -1.98 5.56 -6.04
N ARG A 205 -1.23 4.68 -5.37
CA ARG A 205 0.10 4.20 -5.77
C ARG A 205 0.09 2.70 -5.53
N LEU A 206 0.66 1.95 -6.46
CA LEU A 206 0.83 0.49 -6.38
C LEU A 206 2.33 0.20 -6.29
N ASN A 207 2.74 -0.74 -5.46
CA ASN A 207 4.06 -1.35 -5.58
C ASN A 207 4.10 -2.36 -6.75
N ASP A 208 5.28 -2.87 -7.12
CA ASP A 208 5.42 -3.75 -8.28
C ASP A 208 4.66 -5.07 -8.16
N THR A 209 4.42 -5.57 -6.94
CA THR A 209 3.59 -6.75 -6.67
C THR A 209 2.11 -6.43 -6.89
N GLU A 210 1.59 -5.35 -6.28
CA GLU A 210 0.22 -4.90 -6.46
C GLU A 210 -0.10 -4.62 -7.95
N ARG A 211 0.81 -3.94 -8.65
CA ARG A 211 0.71 -3.66 -10.10
C ARG A 211 0.70 -4.94 -10.94
N ARG A 212 1.53 -5.93 -10.59
CA ARG A 212 1.57 -7.23 -11.26
C ARG A 212 0.27 -8.00 -11.05
N ASP A 213 -0.24 -8.02 -9.83
CA ASP A 213 -1.48 -8.74 -9.49
C ASP A 213 -2.70 -8.11 -10.16
N ASP A 214 -2.78 -6.77 -10.24
CA ASP A 214 -3.83 -6.06 -10.98
C ASP A 214 -3.80 -6.38 -12.49
N GLU A 215 -2.61 -6.43 -13.11
CA GLU A 215 -2.47 -6.81 -14.52
C GLU A 215 -2.81 -8.29 -14.74
N ILE A 216 -2.38 -9.19 -13.85
CA ILE A 216 -2.82 -10.60 -13.87
C ILE A 216 -4.34 -10.71 -13.73
N ALA A 217 -4.98 -9.91 -12.88
CA ALA A 217 -6.43 -9.87 -12.73
C ALA A 217 -7.12 -9.27 -13.97
N ARG A 218 -6.53 -8.29 -14.65
CA ARG A 218 -6.98 -7.74 -15.94
C ARG A 218 -6.89 -8.78 -17.04
N LEU A 219 -5.73 -9.43 -17.23
CA LEU A 219 -5.53 -10.51 -18.21
C LEU A 219 -6.46 -11.71 -17.95
N ARG A 220 -6.69 -12.10 -16.69
CA ARG A 220 -7.68 -13.14 -16.30
C ARG A 220 -9.13 -12.73 -16.56
N ARG A 221 -9.47 -11.43 -16.62
CA ARG A 221 -10.79 -10.95 -17.06
C ARG A 221 -10.92 -10.99 -18.58
N VAL A 222 -9.90 -10.53 -19.31
CA VAL A 222 -9.83 -10.59 -20.78
C VAL A 222 -9.90 -12.04 -21.28
N SER A 223 -9.07 -12.94 -20.75
CA SER A 223 -9.07 -14.36 -21.14
C SER A 223 -10.41 -15.04 -20.90
N ARG A 224 -11.13 -14.71 -19.81
CA ARG A 224 -12.50 -15.22 -19.57
C ARG A 224 -13.49 -14.69 -20.61
N ARG A 225 -13.41 -13.41 -21.02
CA ARG A 225 -14.25 -12.85 -22.10
C ARG A 225 -14.06 -13.58 -23.43
N TRP A 226 -12.83 -13.99 -23.77
CA TRP A 226 -12.55 -14.76 -24.99
C TRP A 226 -12.94 -16.25 -24.87
N LYS A 227 -12.90 -16.84 -23.67
CA LYS A 227 -13.29 -18.24 -23.43
C LYS A 227 -14.78 -18.47 -23.28
N THR A 228 -15.57 -17.44 -22.97
CA THR A 228 -17.02 -17.48 -23.14
C THR A 228 -17.32 -17.45 -24.64
N PRO A 229 -17.85 -18.53 -25.25
CA PRO A 229 -18.28 -18.45 -26.64
C PRO A 229 -19.37 -17.37 -26.74
N PRO A 230 -19.41 -16.58 -27.84
CA PRO A 230 -20.50 -15.64 -28.02
C PRO A 230 -21.82 -16.41 -27.91
N ARG A 231 -22.79 -15.87 -27.16
CA ARG A 231 -24.17 -16.32 -27.32
C ARG A 231 -24.48 -16.18 -28.79
N ARG A 232 -24.62 -17.29 -29.51
CA ARG A 232 -25.22 -17.25 -30.85
C ARG A 232 -26.54 -16.52 -30.66
N ALA A 233 -26.71 -15.40 -31.34
CA ALA A 233 -28.06 -14.95 -31.63
C ALA A 233 -28.75 -16.17 -32.24
N ARG A 234 -29.99 -16.46 -31.83
CA ARG A 234 -30.84 -17.25 -32.70
C ARG A 234 -31.12 -16.34 -33.89
N GLU A 235 -30.25 -16.44 -34.90
CA GLU A 235 -30.61 -16.06 -36.25
C GLU A 235 -31.91 -16.80 -36.53
N THR A 236 -33.00 -16.05 -36.55
CA THR A 236 -34.28 -16.51 -37.06
C THR A 236 -34.07 -16.67 -38.56
N ALA A 237 -33.49 -17.82 -38.93
CA ALA A 237 -33.37 -18.24 -40.31
C ALA A 237 -34.77 -18.08 -40.93
N PRO A 238 -34.94 -17.24 -41.97
CA PRO A 238 -36.24 -17.01 -42.55
C PRO A 238 -36.79 -18.36 -43.01
N THR A 239 -38.01 -18.67 -42.57
CA THR A 239 -38.70 -19.91 -42.97
C THR A 239 -38.72 -19.94 -44.50
N PRO A 240 -38.26 -21.02 -45.16
CA PRO A 240 -38.34 -21.09 -46.61
C PRO A 240 -39.82 -21.07 -47.01
N GLU A 241 -40.21 -20.04 -47.76
CA GLU A 241 -41.57 -19.98 -48.31
C GLU A 241 -41.82 -21.17 -49.24
N PRO A 242 -43.05 -21.71 -49.28
CA PRO A 242 -43.38 -22.83 -50.15
C PRO A 242 -43.30 -22.37 -51.62
N HIS A 243 -42.21 -22.73 -52.31
CA HIS A 243 -41.99 -22.38 -53.71
C HIS A 243 -43.18 -22.78 -54.58
N GLY A 244 -43.85 -21.77 -55.15
CA GLY A 244 -44.86 -21.96 -56.19
C GLY A 244 -44.30 -22.74 -57.38
N ARG A 245 -45.17 -23.51 -58.06
CA ARG A 245 -44.77 -24.42 -59.14
C ARG A 245 -44.08 -23.68 -60.29
N ALA A 246 -42.75 -23.77 -60.37
CA ALA A 246 -41.99 -23.30 -61.52
C ALA A 246 -42.27 -24.20 -62.73
N SER A 247 -42.86 -23.64 -63.78
CA SER A 247 -43.00 -24.31 -65.07
C SER A 247 -41.63 -24.48 -65.73
N GLY A 248 -41.41 -25.64 -66.36
CA GLY A 248 -40.06 -26.08 -66.69
C GLY A 248 -39.38 -25.27 -67.80
N ARG A 249 -38.14 -24.84 -67.53
CA ARG A 249 -37.10 -24.66 -68.56
C ARG A 249 -35.84 -25.36 -68.07
N ARG A 250 -35.23 -26.20 -68.92
CA ARG A 250 -33.94 -26.84 -68.63
C ARG A 250 -32.84 -25.78 -68.77
N MET A 251 -32.08 -25.52 -67.70
CA MET A 251 -30.78 -24.83 -67.81
C MET A 251 -29.67 -25.86 -67.86
N HIS A 252 -28.68 -25.63 -68.73
CA HIS A 252 -27.55 -26.53 -68.91
C HIS A 252 -26.54 -26.36 -67.76
N TRP A 253 -25.94 -27.47 -67.34
CA TRP A 253 -24.86 -27.48 -66.36
C TRP A 253 -23.57 -26.93 -66.99
N PHE A 254 -23.10 -25.78 -66.51
CA PHE A 254 -21.74 -25.29 -66.77
C PHE A 254 -20.85 -25.63 -65.57
N PRO A 255 -19.71 -26.33 -65.75
CA PRO A 255 -18.77 -26.58 -64.66
C PRO A 255 -18.19 -25.27 -64.13
N CYS A 256 -18.26 -25.06 -62.82
CA CYS A 256 -17.64 -23.89 -62.18
C CYS A 256 -16.11 -24.03 -62.21
N MET A 257 -15.43 -23.25 -63.06
CA MET A 257 -13.97 -23.18 -63.04
C MET A 257 -13.49 -22.56 -61.73
N SER A 258 -12.59 -23.26 -61.05
CA SER A 258 -12.00 -22.85 -59.77
C SER A 258 -11.21 -21.53 -59.90
N ARG A 259 -11.75 -20.44 -59.35
CA ARG A 259 -10.97 -19.22 -59.11
C ARG A 259 -10.04 -19.41 -57.90
N PRO A 260 -8.73 -19.08 -58.00
CA PRO A 260 -7.80 -19.25 -56.89
C PRO A 260 -8.07 -18.23 -55.78
N ILE A 261 -7.87 -18.66 -54.52
CA ILE A 261 -7.92 -17.78 -53.35
C ILE A 261 -6.68 -16.88 -53.37
N VAL A 262 -6.88 -15.58 -53.65
CA VAL A 262 -5.83 -14.58 -53.50
C VAL A 262 -5.52 -14.40 -52.03
N ARG A 263 -4.37 -14.90 -51.58
CA ARG A 263 -3.85 -14.61 -50.23
C ARG A 263 -3.37 -13.16 -50.18
N HIS A 264 -4.10 -12.29 -49.49
CA HIS A 264 -3.53 -11.01 -49.04
C HIS A 264 -2.38 -11.30 -48.07
N ALA A 265 -1.16 -11.15 -48.55
CA ALA A 265 0.06 -11.28 -47.77
C ALA A 265 0.57 -9.89 -47.39
N GLU A 266 -0.21 -9.17 -46.58
CA GLU A 266 0.23 -7.89 -46.02
C GLU A 266 1.37 -8.12 -45.03
N ARG A 267 2.52 -7.52 -45.32
CA ARG A 267 3.78 -7.77 -44.60
C ARG A 267 4.03 -6.66 -43.60
N ASN A 268 4.20 -7.03 -42.33
CA ASN A 268 5.04 -6.40 -41.30
C ASN A 268 5.66 -5.02 -41.59
N GLU A 269 4.87 -3.95 -41.68
CA GLU A 269 5.35 -2.57 -41.55
C GLU A 269 5.09 -2.00 -40.16
N CYS A 270 5.75 -2.57 -39.15
CA CYS A 270 5.76 -2.00 -37.79
C CYS A 270 7.04 -2.29 -36.98
N ILE A 271 8.10 -2.86 -37.59
CA ILE A 271 9.37 -3.20 -36.90
C ILE A 271 10.57 -2.68 -37.72
N ARG A 272 10.60 -1.37 -38.00
CA ARG A 272 11.78 -0.63 -38.53
C ARG A 272 11.86 0.82 -38.02
N ALA A 273 11.59 1.04 -36.73
CA ALA A 273 11.64 2.37 -36.09
C ALA A 273 12.52 2.42 -34.82
N CYS A 274 13.37 1.41 -34.58
CA CYS A 274 14.11 1.25 -33.32
C CYS A 274 15.59 0.83 -33.43
N ASP A 275 16.21 0.93 -34.62
CA ASP A 275 17.67 0.81 -34.78
C ASP A 275 18.22 2.00 -35.59
N GLY A 276 18.42 3.12 -34.89
CA GLY A 276 19.21 4.25 -35.36
C GLY A 276 20.59 4.26 -34.67
N PRO A 277 21.69 4.54 -35.39
CA PRO A 277 23.03 4.56 -34.78
C PRO A 277 23.17 5.73 -33.80
N GLY A 278 23.48 5.42 -32.54
CA GLY A 278 23.70 6.41 -31.47
C GLY A 278 23.08 6.04 -30.11
N GLY A 279 22.11 5.12 -30.07
CA GLY A 279 21.36 4.81 -28.84
C GLY A 279 22.04 3.92 -27.79
N ARG A 280 23.25 3.38 -28.05
CA ARG A 280 23.88 2.36 -27.17
C ARG A 280 25.00 2.93 -26.29
N ASP A 281 25.86 3.80 -26.81
CA ASP A 281 27.08 4.28 -26.11
C ASP A 281 26.79 5.16 -24.88
N ASP A 282 25.73 5.99 -24.94
CA ASP A 282 25.34 6.87 -23.83
C ASP A 282 24.73 6.09 -22.65
N ALA A 283 24.16 4.90 -22.91
CA ALA A 283 23.65 4.01 -21.87
C ALA A 283 24.78 3.29 -21.08
N GLU A 284 25.99 3.25 -21.63
CA GLU A 284 27.16 2.61 -21.02
C GLU A 284 28.04 3.62 -20.28
N ARG A 285 28.28 4.81 -20.87
CA ARG A 285 28.96 5.93 -20.18
C ARG A 285 28.29 6.28 -18.85
N ARG A 286 26.95 6.36 -18.82
CA ARG A 286 26.17 6.66 -17.61
C ARG A 286 26.25 5.58 -16.52
N ARG A 287 26.62 4.33 -16.86
CA ARG A 287 26.85 3.25 -15.87
C ARG A 287 28.26 3.26 -15.29
N SER A 288 29.25 3.72 -16.07
CA SER A 288 30.65 3.83 -15.62
C SER A 288 30.81 4.95 -14.58
N ALA A 289 30.15 6.10 -14.79
CA ALA A 289 30.25 7.28 -13.92
C ALA A 289 29.78 7.05 -12.47
N TYR A 290 28.94 6.04 -12.19
CA TYR A 290 28.50 5.71 -10.83
C TYR A 290 29.37 4.65 -10.12
N ARG A 291 30.45 4.17 -10.77
CA ARG A 291 31.38 3.18 -10.22
C ARG A 291 32.77 3.73 -9.88
N ARG A 292 33.09 4.97 -10.26
CA ARG A 292 34.32 5.68 -9.85
C ARG A 292 33.93 6.86 -8.95
N GLY A 293 34.43 6.86 -7.73
CA GLY A 293 34.09 7.83 -6.69
C GLY A 293 34.88 9.13 -6.82
N ASP A 294 34.85 9.76 -7.99
CA ASP A 294 35.58 11.00 -8.26
C ASP A 294 34.75 12.22 -7.84
N GLY A 295 35.12 12.83 -6.71
CA GLY A 295 34.56 14.12 -6.29
C GLY A 295 35.19 15.28 -7.07
N GLY A 296 34.41 15.98 -7.89
CA GLY A 296 34.91 17.10 -8.69
C GLY A 296 33.82 18.10 -9.04
N THR A 297 34.03 19.37 -8.66
CA THR A 297 33.14 20.50 -8.99
C THR A 297 33.35 20.99 -10.43
N THR A 298 32.27 21.34 -11.13
CA THR A 298 32.28 22.39 -12.17
C THR A 298 30.87 23.01 -12.30
N PRO A 299 30.70 24.25 -12.81
CA PRO A 299 29.53 25.09 -12.50
C PRO A 299 28.70 25.51 -13.74
N VAL A 300 28.04 26.68 -13.64
CA VAL A 300 27.29 27.45 -14.67
C VAL A 300 25.78 27.17 -14.77
N ALA A 301 24.98 27.93 -14.01
CA ALA A 301 23.62 28.38 -14.39
C ALA A 301 23.13 29.59 -13.56
N ALA A 302 24.01 30.52 -13.16
CA ALA A 302 23.63 31.69 -12.34
C ALA A 302 23.54 32.97 -13.18
N ARG A 303 22.36 33.32 -13.69
CA ARG A 303 22.10 34.62 -14.36
C ARG A 303 20.61 34.98 -14.47
N GLN A 304 20.05 35.53 -13.40
CA GLN A 304 18.98 36.55 -13.37
C GLN A 304 18.74 36.98 -11.90
N TRP A 305 17.90 38.00 -11.68
CA TRP A 305 17.62 38.62 -10.36
C TRP A 305 18.76 39.45 -9.75
N ALA A 306 19.07 40.57 -10.40
CA ALA A 306 19.67 41.73 -9.74
C ALA A 306 19.18 43.04 -10.39
N ASN A 307 18.13 43.66 -9.83
CA ASN A 307 17.90 45.12 -9.84
C ASN A 307 16.65 45.53 -9.04
N SER A 308 16.83 45.72 -7.73
CA SER A 308 16.06 46.62 -6.87
C SER A 308 16.92 46.86 -5.62
N ARG A 309 17.08 48.12 -5.18
CA ARG A 309 17.96 48.51 -4.06
C ARG A 309 17.23 49.40 -3.05
N HIS A 310 17.75 49.37 -1.82
CA HIS A 310 17.54 50.31 -0.70
C HIS A 310 16.31 50.12 0.20
N GLY A 311 16.43 50.58 1.45
CA GLY A 311 15.57 50.23 2.62
C GLY A 311 16.17 49.08 3.44
N LEU A 312 17.31 49.25 4.14
CA LEU A 312 17.44 49.93 5.45
C LEU A 312 16.32 49.60 6.45
N PHE A 313 16.62 48.76 7.45
CA PHE A 313 16.65 49.21 8.86
C PHE A 313 17.48 48.25 9.74
N ARG A 314 17.80 48.68 10.98
CA ARG A 314 18.66 47.95 11.94
C ARG A 314 17.89 46.92 12.76
N ALA A 315 18.64 45.99 13.36
CA ALA A 315 18.17 45.14 14.45
C ALA A 315 18.08 45.90 15.78
N SER A 316 17.12 45.49 16.60
CA SER A 316 17.05 45.53 18.07
C SER A 316 16.33 44.26 18.52
#